data_AF-A0A831WQD6-F1
#
_entry.id   AF-A0A831WQD6-F1
#
_cell.length_a   1.000
_cell.length_b   1.000
_cell.length_c   1.000
_cell.angle_alpha   90.00
_cell.angle_beta   90.00
_cell.angle_gamma   90.00
#
_symmetry.space_group_name_H-M   'P 1'
#
loop_
_entity.id
_entity.type
_entity.pdbx_description
1 polymer ?
#
loop_
_entity_poly.entity_id
_entity_poly.type
_entity_poly.pdbx_seq_one_letter_code
_entity_poly.pdbx_strand_id
1 'polypeptide(L)'
;MIPVKLALKNFLSYGEDVPPLDFTQFHIACLSGNNGQGKSALLDALTWAVWGEGRKSSQEKKADNSLLRIGQKDMQVEFIFDLEGDRYRIIRSFSLVKKSSRPTLEFQVFNQEKNEYISLTAPSIRKTQEKIIKTLRIDYQTFINSAFILQGRIDEFSRKSPRERKEILSEILGISRYDELANLAKFHLREVNNTIMTKESRLEYINQEI
;
A
#
# COMPACT_ATOMS: atom_id res chain seq x y z
N MET A 1 12.47 -2.04 1.16
CA MET A 1 11.83 -2.14 2.48
C MET A 1 12.33 -3.43 3.14
N ILE A 2 13.05 -3.33 4.26
CA ILE A 2 13.55 -4.48 5.02
C ILE A 2 12.83 -4.49 6.38
N PRO A 3 12.02 -5.52 6.70
CA PRO A 3 11.34 -5.63 7.99
C PRO A 3 12.32 -5.65 9.17
N VAL A 4 11.99 -4.96 10.26
CA VAL A 4 12.77 -4.93 11.51
C VAL A 4 11.95 -5.51 12.66
N LYS A 5 10.74 -5.01 12.87
CA LYS A 5 9.88 -5.45 13.98
C LYS A 5 8.41 -5.40 13.60
N LEU A 6 7.63 -6.37 14.06
CA LEU A 6 6.17 -6.39 13.99
C LEU A 6 5.60 -6.66 15.38
N ALA A 7 4.79 -5.74 15.89
CA ALA A 7 4.02 -5.93 17.13
C ALA A 7 2.52 -5.89 16.82
N LEU A 8 1.76 -6.78 17.46
CA LEU A 8 0.32 -6.91 17.24
C LEU A 8 -0.41 -6.83 18.58
N LYS A 9 -1.56 -6.17 18.58
CA LYS A 9 -2.52 -6.14 19.70
C LYS A 9 -3.90 -6.45 19.16
N ASN A 10 -4.58 -7.43 19.75
CA ASN A 10 -5.98 -7.78 19.47
C ASN A 10 -6.30 -7.99 17.97
N PHE A 11 -5.36 -8.58 17.24
CA PHE A 11 -5.45 -8.78 15.79
C PHE A 11 -5.69 -10.25 15.47
N LEU A 12 -6.88 -10.61 14.99
CA LEU A 12 -7.28 -12.00 14.72
C LEU A 12 -6.95 -12.94 15.89
N SER A 13 -6.09 -13.94 15.67
CA SER A 13 -5.66 -14.92 16.67
C SER A 13 -4.67 -14.36 17.71
N TYR A 14 -4.13 -13.15 17.51
CA TYR A 14 -3.19 -12.49 18.41
C TYR A 14 -3.92 -11.62 19.45
N GLY A 15 -3.62 -11.83 20.74
CA GLY A 15 -4.22 -11.11 21.88
C GLY A 15 -3.49 -9.81 22.22
N GLU A 16 -3.54 -9.38 23.49
CA GLU A 16 -2.88 -8.14 23.94
C GLU A 16 -1.38 -8.33 24.22
N ASP A 17 -0.99 -9.38 24.93
CA ASP A 17 0.38 -9.60 25.40
C ASP A 17 1.20 -10.47 24.45
N VAL A 18 1.16 -10.16 23.15
CA VAL A 18 1.92 -10.89 22.13
C VAL A 18 3.32 -10.28 22.04
N PRO A 19 4.40 -11.06 22.27
CA PRO A 19 5.75 -10.58 22.06
C PRO A 19 5.96 -10.11 20.62
N PRO A 20 6.66 -8.98 20.41
CA PRO A 20 6.92 -8.52 19.06
C PRO A 20 7.81 -9.51 18.30
N LEU A 21 7.49 -9.72 17.02
CA LEU A 21 8.34 -10.47 16.11
C LEU A 21 9.49 -9.57 15.66
N ASP A 22 10.71 -9.94 16.06
CA ASP A 22 11.94 -9.28 15.66
C ASP A 22 12.54 -9.98 14.44
N PHE A 23 12.45 -9.33 13.28
CA PHE A 23 12.96 -9.87 12.01
C PHE A 23 14.49 -9.81 11.93
N THR A 24 15.16 -9.06 12.81
CA THR A 24 16.63 -8.97 12.77
C THR A 24 17.31 -10.24 13.26
N GLN A 25 16.56 -11.13 13.92
CA GLN A 25 17.07 -12.38 14.48
C GLN A 25 17.20 -13.51 13.46
N PHE A 26 16.65 -13.33 12.24
CA PHE A 26 16.68 -14.36 11.21
C PHE A 26 16.70 -13.77 9.80
N HIS A 27 17.37 -14.44 8.88
CA HIS A 27 17.30 -14.11 7.45
C HIS A 27 16.21 -14.89 6.71
N ILE A 28 15.94 -16.12 7.17
CA ILE A 28 14.93 -17.01 6.63
C ILE A 28 14.19 -17.63 7.82
N ALA A 29 12.86 -17.62 7.78
CA ALA A 29 12.02 -18.26 8.78
C ALA A 29 10.95 -19.13 8.10
N CYS A 30 10.63 -20.26 8.72
CA CYS A 30 9.53 -21.12 8.31
C CYS A 30 8.41 -21.06 9.35
N LEU A 31 7.23 -20.59 8.95
CA LEU A 31 6.05 -20.54 9.79
C LEU A 31 5.28 -21.87 9.70
N SER A 32 5.56 -22.79 10.63
CA SER A 32 4.88 -24.09 10.74
C SER A 32 3.81 -24.13 11.84
N GLY A 33 2.89 -25.10 11.79
CA GLY A 33 1.69 -25.17 12.64
C GLY A 33 0.40 -25.54 11.88
N ASN A 34 -0.68 -25.80 12.61
CA ASN A 34 -1.95 -26.20 12.00
C ASN A 34 -2.70 -25.00 11.39
N ASN A 35 -3.65 -25.29 10.49
CA ASN A 35 -4.58 -24.28 10.00
C ASN A 35 -5.32 -23.63 11.17
N GLY A 36 -5.49 -22.31 11.11
CA GLY A 36 -6.14 -21.53 12.17
C GLY A 36 -5.22 -21.03 13.30
N GLN A 37 -3.94 -21.41 13.33
CA GLN A 37 -2.98 -20.93 14.36
C GLN A 37 -2.36 -19.55 14.08
N GLY A 38 -2.96 -18.74 13.23
CA GLY A 38 -2.54 -17.35 13.05
C GLY A 38 -1.39 -17.08 12.07
N LYS A 39 -0.88 -18.11 11.37
CA LYS A 39 0.20 -17.91 10.38
C LYS A 39 -0.14 -16.86 9.32
N SER A 40 -1.31 -17.00 8.69
CA SER A 40 -1.80 -16.02 7.70
C SER A 40 -2.10 -14.67 8.35
N ALA A 41 -2.46 -14.65 9.65
CA ALA A 41 -2.74 -13.41 10.36
C ALA A 41 -1.49 -12.53 10.54
N LEU A 42 -0.28 -13.10 10.67
CA LEU A 42 0.95 -12.30 10.63
C LEU A 42 1.13 -11.57 9.31
N LEU A 43 0.80 -12.25 8.21
CA LEU A 43 0.91 -11.69 6.87
C LEU A 43 -0.15 -10.62 6.62
N ASP A 44 -1.39 -10.85 7.06
CA ASP A 44 -2.44 -9.83 7.03
C ASP A 44 -2.09 -8.61 7.89
N ALA A 45 -1.41 -8.82 9.02
CA ALA A 45 -1.00 -7.72 9.88
C ALA A 45 -0.01 -6.79 9.17
N LEU A 46 0.95 -7.35 8.40
CA LEU A 46 1.87 -6.57 7.58
C LEU A 46 1.12 -5.77 6.50
N THR A 47 0.25 -6.44 5.73
CA THR A 47 -0.48 -5.76 4.66
C THR A 47 -1.43 -4.71 5.18
N TRP A 48 -2.08 -4.99 6.31
CA TRP A 48 -3.01 -4.07 6.94
C TRP A 48 -2.28 -2.89 7.57
N ALA A 49 -1.16 -3.10 8.24
CA ALA A 49 -0.36 -2.00 8.81
C ALA A 49 0.02 -0.98 7.72
N VAL A 50 0.60 -1.47 6.61
CA VAL A 50 1.15 -0.61 5.57
C VAL A 50 0.08 -0.02 4.65
N TRP A 51 -0.83 -0.85 4.12
CA TRP A 51 -1.81 -0.41 3.11
C TRP A 51 -3.25 -0.30 3.61
N GLY A 52 -3.55 -0.80 4.82
CA GLY A 52 -4.93 -0.92 5.29
C GLY A 52 -5.72 -2.02 4.60
N GLU A 53 -5.02 -2.91 3.88
CA GLU A 53 -5.59 -4.01 3.10
C GLU A 53 -5.35 -5.35 3.79
N GLY A 54 -6.32 -6.25 3.71
CA GLY A 54 -6.22 -7.58 4.31
C GLY A 54 -7.44 -8.43 3.95
N ARG A 55 -7.52 -9.62 4.56
CA ARG A 55 -8.73 -10.45 4.46
C ARG A 55 -9.96 -9.64 4.88
N LYS A 56 -11.01 -9.70 4.06
CA LYS A 56 -12.29 -9.04 4.29
C LYS A 56 -13.45 -9.99 4.06
N SER A 57 -14.50 -9.84 4.85
CA SER A 57 -15.78 -10.49 4.56
C SER A 57 -16.39 -9.90 3.29
N SER A 58 -17.09 -10.72 2.49
CA SER A 58 -17.74 -10.28 1.23
C SER A 58 -18.70 -9.11 1.42
N GLN A 59 -19.18 -8.88 2.64
CA GLN A 59 -20.13 -7.81 2.98
C GLN A 59 -19.45 -6.51 3.48
N GLU A 60 -18.14 -6.51 3.73
CA GLU A 60 -17.44 -5.37 4.33
C GLU A 60 -16.64 -4.57 3.30
N LYS A 61 -16.82 -3.24 3.32
CA LYS A 61 -16.04 -2.32 2.47
C LYS A 61 -14.57 -2.16 2.92
N LYS A 62 -14.28 -2.41 4.20
CA LYS A 62 -12.95 -2.31 4.80
C LYS A 62 -12.64 -3.57 5.60
N ALA A 63 -11.38 -3.98 5.63
CA ALA A 63 -10.95 -5.18 6.37
C ALA A 63 -11.00 -5.00 7.89
N ASP A 64 -11.07 -3.76 8.40
CA ASP A 64 -10.90 -3.42 9.81
C ASP A 64 -11.73 -4.28 10.78
N ASN A 65 -13.04 -4.44 10.53
CA ASN A 65 -13.92 -5.21 11.40
C ASN A 65 -13.59 -6.70 11.37
N SER A 66 -13.34 -7.26 10.18
CA SER A 66 -12.99 -8.67 10.02
C SER A 66 -11.62 -9.06 10.60
N LEU A 67 -10.72 -8.09 10.80
CA LEU A 67 -9.39 -8.31 11.36
C LEU A 67 -9.34 -8.13 12.88
N LEU A 68 -10.30 -7.40 13.47
CA LEU A 68 -10.43 -7.23 14.91
C LEU A 68 -10.71 -8.58 15.58
N ARG A 69 -9.94 -8.91 16.62
CA ARG A 69 -10.16 -10.12 17.42
C ARG A 69 -11.57 -10.13 18.01
N ILE A 70 -12.26 -11.26 17.88
CA ILE A 70 -13.61 -11.44 18.43
C ILE A 70 -13.62 -11.14 19.93
N GLY A 71 -14.59 -10.33 20.36
CA GLY A 71 -14.76 -9.92 21.77
C GLY A 71 -13.93 -8.70 22.17
N GLN A 72 -13.03 -8.22 21.32
CA GLN A 72 -12.23 -7.01 21.57
C GLN A 72 -12.86 -5.77 20.96
N LYS A 73 -12.44 -4.60 21.44
CA LYS A 73 -12.95 -3.30 20.98
C LYS A 73 -11.90 -2.47 20.26
N ASP A 74 -10.64 -2.83 20.37
CA ASP A 74 -9.53 -2.16 19.71
C ASP A 74 -8.54 -3.19 19.16
N MET A 75 -7.82 -2.79 18.12
CA MET A 75 -6.66 -3.52 17.60
C MET A 75 -5.60 -2.53 17.15
N GLN A 76 -4.34 -2.97 17.19
CA GLN A 76 -3.21 -2.19 16.74
C GLN A 76 -2.16 -3.11 16.10
N VAL A 77 -1.52 -2.59 15.05
CA VAL A 77 -0.31 -3.19 14.49
C VAL A 77 0.75 -2.09 14.37
N GLU A 78 1.91 -2.35 14.96
CA GLU A 78 3.12 -1.54 14.82
C GLU A 78 4.10 -2.29 13.92
N PHE A 79 4.53 -1.64 12.85
CA PHE A 79 5.49 -2.18 11.90
C PHE A 79 6.69 -1.23 11.75
N ILE A 80 7.89 -1.75 12.01
CA ILE A 80 9.15 -1.04 11.88
C ILE A 80 9.94 -1.68 10.75
N PHE A 81 10.49 -0.86 9.86
CA PHE A 81 11.26 -1.31 8.71
C PHE A 81 12.35 -0.30 8.35
N ASP A 82 13.39 -0.78 7.69
CA ASP A 82 14.46 0.04 7.12
C ASP A 82 14.24 0.23 5.61
N LEU A 83 14.47 1.44 5.11
CA LEU A 83 14.33 1.81 3.72
C LEU A 83 15.35 2.89 3.35
N GLU A 84 16.17 2.63 2.32
CA GLU A 84 17.18 3.58 1.81
C GLU A 84 18.11 4.15 2.91
N GLY A 85 18.37 3.39 3.99
CA GLY A 85 19.24 3.79 5.10
C GLY A 85 18.50 4.40 6.31
N ASP A 86 17.23 4.77 6.15
CA ASP A 86 16.40 5.30 7.23
C ASP A 86 15.52 4.23 7.87
N ARG A 87 15.25 4.38 9.16
CA ARG A 87 14.31 3.52 9.91
C ARG A 87 12.96 4.20 10.05
N TYR A 88 11.92 3.52 9.58
CA TYR A 88 10.54 4.01 9.63
C TYR A 88 9.69 3.19 10.57
N ARG A 89 8.63 3.82 11.08
CA ARG A 89 7.61 3.19 11.91
C ARG A 89 6.22 3.56 11.42
N ILE A 90 5.37 2.55 11.22
CA ILE A 90 3.95 2.70 10.96
C ILE A 90 3.19 2.12 12.14
N ILE A 91 2.27 2.91 12.70
CA ILE A 91 1.31 2.43 13.71
C ILE A 91 -0.08 2.62 13.13
N ARG A 92 -0.79 1.51 12.92
CA ARG A 92 -2.20 1.53 12.52
C ARG A 92 -3.03 0.99 13.65
N SER A 93 -4.11 1.68 14.00
CA SER A 93 -5.04 1.21 15.01
C SER A 93 -6.48 1.38 14.56
N PHE A 94 -7.34 0.55 15.12
CA PHE A 94 -8.77 0.59 14.90
C PHE A 94 -9.46 0.36 16.23
N SER A 95 -10.48 1.17 16.53
CA SER A 95 -11.26 1.00 17.75
C SER A 95 -12.75 1.22 17.49
N LEU A 96 -13.58 0.43 18.16
CA LEU A 96 -15.04 0.55 18.20
C LEU A 96 -15.42 1.45 19.38
N VAL A 97 -15.98 2.62 19.08
CA VAL A 97 -16.43 3.61 20.07
C VAL A 97 -17.95 3.72 19.99
N LYS A 98 -18.65 3.03 20.91
CA LYS A 98 -20.11 2.97 20.96
C LYS A 98 -20.73 2.55 19.62
N LYS A 99 -21.30 3.50 18.87
CA LYS A 99 -21.94 3.30 17.56
C LYS A 99 -21.04 3.69 16.37
N SER A 100 -19.78 4.02 16.62
CA SER A 100 -18.83 4.50 15.61
C SER A 100 -17.52 3.72 15.67
N SER A 101 -16.70 3.86 14.63
CA SER A 101 -15.33 3.35 14.61
C SER A 101 -14.34 4.50 14.46
N ARG A 102 -13.18 4.37 15.11
CA ARG A 102 -12.09 5.34 15.08
C ARG A 102 -10.82 4.64 14.59
N PRO A 103 -10.53 4.70 13.28
CA PRO A 103 -9.23 4.32 12.75
C PRO A 103 -8.20 5.41 13.02
N THR A 104 -6.95 5.03 13.24
CA THR A 104 -5.78 5.93 13.32
C THR A 104 -4.64 5.36 12.49
N LEU A 105 -3.82 6.27 11.94
CA LEU A 105 -2.65 5.91 11.16
C LEU A 105 -1.55 6.93 11.44
N GLU A 106 -0.45 6.45 11.99
CA GLU A 106 0.75 7.23 12.25
C GLU A 106 1.90 6.72 11.40
N PHE A 107 2.70 7.66 10.92
CA PHE A 107 3.91 7.36 10.16
C PHE A 107 5.05 8.20 10.74
N GLN A 108 6.18 7.57 11.02
CA GLN A 108 7.28 8.19 11.75
C GLN A 108 8.62 7.73 11.18
N VAL A 109 9.65 8.55 11.34
CA VAL A 109 11.04 8.23 10.97
C VAL A 109 11.91 8.36 12.21
N PHE A 110 12.84 7.44 12.37
CA PHE A 110 13.78 7.44 13.49
C PHE A 110 14.90 8.43 13.23
N ASN A 111 15.10 9.37 14.16
CA ASN A 111 16.23 10.28 14.15
C ASN A 111 17.34 9.71 15.03
N GLN A 112 18.48 9.39 14.41
CA GLN A 112 19.62 8.79 15.10
C GLN A 112 20.30 9.74 16.09
N GLU A 113 20.35 11.04 15.79
CA GLU A 113 21.00 12.05 16.65
C GLU A 113 20.25 12.25 17.97
N LYS A 114 18.91 12.24 17.89
CA LYS A 114 18.02 12.45 19.05
C LYS A 114 17.55 11.15 19.69
N ASN A 115 17.85 10.01 19.07
CA ASN A 115 17.40 8.68 19.51
C ASN A 115 15.88 8.60 19.72
N GLU A 116 15.11 9.23 18.82
CA GLU A 116 13.65 9.33 18.94
C GLU A 116 12.96 9.19 17.57
N TYR A 117 11.68 8.83 17.59
CA TYR A 117 10.85 8.84 16.39
C TYR A 117 10.23 10.23 16.17
N ILE A 118 10.46 10.80 15.00
CA ILE A 118 9.87 12.06 14.54
C ILE A 118 8.65 11.75 13.69
N SER A 119 7.54 12.45 13.95
CA SER A 119 6.30 12.26 13.22
C SER A 119 6.41 12.76 11.77
N LEU A 120 6.07 11.88 10.84
CA LEU A 120 5.80 12.18 9.44
C LEU A 120 4.29 12.18 9.13
N THR A 121 3.44 11.92 10.13
CA THR A 121 1.98 11.83 10.01
C THR A 121 1.39 13.11 9.42
N ALA A 122 0.50 12.96 8.44
CA ALA A 122 -0.19 14.09 7.82
C ALA A 122 -1.53 14.37 8.54
N PRO A 123 -2.21 15.51 8.26
CA PRO A 123 -3.44 15.90 8.96
C PRO A 123 -4.62 14.93 8.81
N SER A 124 -4.57 14.00 7.86
CA SER A 124 -5.63 12.99 7.67
C SER A 124 -5.04 11.65 7.30
N ILE A 125 -5.77 10.57 7.63
CA ILE A 125 -5.38 9.19 7.30
C ILE A 125 -5.11 9.03 5.82
N ARG A 126 -5.93 9.65 4.95
CA ARG A 126 -5.72 9.60 3.49
C ARG A 126 -4.38 10.20 3.08
N LYS A 127 -4.04 11.39 3.59
CA LYS A 127 -2.76 12.04 3.29
C LYS A 127 -1.57 11.27 3.89
N THR A 128 -1.74 10.68 5.07
CA THR A 128 -0.70 9.82 5.67
C THR A 128 -0.49 8.56 4.84
N GLN A 129 -1.57 7.93 4.36
CA GLN A 129 -1.50 6.77 3.47
C GLN A 129 -0.77 7.11 2.16
N GLU A 130 -1.11 8.24 1.53
CA GLU A 130 -0.41 8.71 0.33
C GLU A 130 1.07 8.95 0.59
N LYS A 131 1.43 9.50 1.76
CA LYS A 131 2.82 9.70 2.14
C LYS A 131 3.56 8.38 2.36
N ILE A 132 2.94 7.40 3.00
CA ILE A 132 3.49 6.04 3.16
C ILE A 132 3.75 5.42 1.77
N ILE A 133 2.76 5.45 0.88
CA ILE A 133 2.89 4.87 -0.48
C ILE A 133 3.98 5.59 -1.27
N LYS A 134 4.04 6.93 -1.22
CA LYS A 134 5.11 7.70 -1.88
C LYS A 134 6.50 7.39 -1.33
N THR A 135 6.61 7.16 -0.03
CA THR A 135 7.89 6.82 0.62
C THR A 135 8.33 5.41 0.22
N LEU A 136 7.41 4.44 0.29
CA LEU A 136 7.70 3.04 -0.05
C LEU A 136 7.87 2.79 -1.56
N ARG A 137 7.26 3.66 -2.39
CA ARG A 137 7.18 3.54 -3.86
C ARG A 137 6.57 2.23 -4.36
N ILE A 138 5.85 1.52 -3.49
CA ILE A 138 5.18 0.27 -3.80
C ILE A 138 3.77 0.30 -3.19
N ASP A 139 2.78 0.07 -4.04
CA ASP A 139 1.39 -0.04 -3.60
C ASP A 139 1.06 -1.48 -3.19
N TYR A 140 -0.17 -1.69 -2.70
CA TYR A 140 -0.60 -3.01 -2.23
C TYR A 140 -0.57 -4.05 -3.35
N GLN A 141 -1.07 -3.69 -4.53
CA GLN A 141 -1.18 -4.61 -5.66
C GLN A 141 0.21 -5.03 -6.13
N THR A 142 1.15 -4.09 -6.24
CA THR A 142 2.54 -4.37 -6.59
C THR A 142 3.17 -5.28 -5.54
N PHE A 143 2.98 -5.01 -4.24
CA PHE A 143 3.54 -5.82 -3.17
C PHE A 143 3.10 -7.29 -3.22
N ILE A 144 1.79 -7.55 -3.36
CA ILE A 144 1.24 -8.92 -3.42
C ILE A 144 1.56 -9.67 -4.72
N ASN A 145 2.03 -8.98 -5.77
CA ASN A 145 2.46 -9.63 -7.01
C ASN A 145 3.97 -9.77 -7.15
N SER A 146 4.75 -9.11 -6.27
CA SER A 146 6.22 -9.07 -6.38
C SER A 146 6.93 -9.67 -5.18
N ALA A 147 6.68 -9.14 -3.99
CA ALA A 147 7.39 -9.47 -2.76
C ALA A 147 6.62 -10.47 -1.89
N PHE A 148 5.31 -10.62 -2.12
CA PHE A 148 4.45 -11.44 -1.29
C PHE A 148 3.65 -12.46 -2.11
N ILE A 149 4.10 -13.72 -2.08
CA ILE A 149 3.44 -14.80 -2.82
C ILE A 149 2.34 -15.41 -1.95
N LEU A 150 1.08 -15.07 -2.25
CA LEU A 150 -0.09 -15.64 -1.60
C LEU A 150 -0.22 -17.15 -1.91
N GLN A 151 -0.56 -17.94 -0.89
CA GLN A 151 -0.81 -19.38 -1.05
C GLN A 151 -1.93 -19.63 -2.05
N GLY A 152 -1.68 -20.49 -3.06
CA GLY A 152 -2.62 -20.78 -4.14
C GLY A 152 -2.69 -19.71 -5.24
N ARG A 153 -1.89 -18.64 -5.13
CA ARG A 153 -1.79 -17.54 -6.11
C ARG A 153 -0.40 -17.37 -6.71
N ILE A 154 0.46 -18.39 -6.59
CA ILE A 154 1.77 -18.44 -7.27
C ILE A 154 1.61 -18.17 -8.78
N ASP A 155 0.52 -18.66 -9.36
CA ASP A 155 0.21 -18.49 -10.77
C ASP A 155 -0.50 -17.16 -11.10
N GLU A 156 -0.81 -16.29 -10.14
CA GLU A 156 -1.61 -15.09 -10.41
C GLU A 156 -0.91 -14.19 -11.44
N PHE A 157 0.40 -14.01 -11.30
CA PHE A 157 1.21 -13.35 -12.31
C PHE A 157 1.21 -14.10 -13.65
N SER A 158 1.41 -15.42 -13.62
CA SER A 158 1.45 -16.30 -14.80
C SER A 158 0.10 -16.48 -15.52
N ARG A 159 -1.02 -16.10 -14.90
CA ARG A 159 -2.38 -16.15 -15.48
C ARG A 159 -2.87 -14.78 -15.96
N LYS A 160 -2.30 -13.68 -15.47
CA LYS A 160 -2.60 -12.33 -15.94
C LYS A 160 -2.29 -12.15 -17.43
N SER A 161 -3.02 -11.27 -18.08
CA SER A 161 -2.80 -10.90 -19.49
C SER A 161 -1.43 -10.22 -19.69
N PRO A 162 -0.87 -10.22 -20.91
CA PRO A 162 0.38 -9.52 -21.20
C PRO A 162 0.36 -8.04 -20.78
N ARG A 163 -0.80 -7.38 -20.90
CA ARG A 163 -0.98 -5.99 -20.49
C ARG A 163 -0.86 -5.82 -18.98
N GLU A 164 -1.59 -6.62 -18.20
CA GLU A 164 -1.56 -6.55 -16.73
C GLU A 164 -0.17 -6.92 -16.18
N ARG A 165 0.53 -7.88 -16.80
CA ARG A 165 1.92 -8.20 -16.44
C ARG A 165 2.85 -7.03 -16.69
N LYS A 166 2.70 -6.36 -17.84
CA LYS A 166 3.47 -5.16 -18.15
C LYS A 166 3.21 -4.07 -17.11
N GLU A 167 1.96 -3.81 -16.75
CA GLU A 167 1.60 -2.82 -15.73
C GLU A 167 2.26 -3.13 -14.38
N ILE A 168 2.15 -4.37 -13.89
CA ILE A 168 2.80 -4.79 -12.63
C ILE A 168 4.33 -4.64 -12.70
N LEU A 169 4.97 -5.11 -13.78
CA LEU A 169 6.43 -4.98 -13.93
C LEU A 169 6.85 -3.51 -14.04
N SER A 170 6.05 -2.68 -14.73
CA SER A 170 6.30 -1.25 -14.84
C SER A 170 6.25 -0.55 -13.48
N GLU A 171 5.31 -0.95 -12.62
CA GLU A 171 5.20 -0.44 -11.25
C GLU A 171 6.38 -0.91 -10.38
N ILE A 172 6.73 -2.19 -10.41
CA ILE A 172 7.90 -2.75 -9.67
C ILE A 172 9.19 -2.03 -10.07
N LEU A 173 9.39 -1.83 -11.37
CA LEU A 173 10.60 -1.20 -11.91
C LEU A 173 10.56 0.33 -11.82
N GLY A 174 9.45 0.93 -11.38
CA GLY A 174 9.27 2.38 -11.29
C GLY A 174 9.27 3.10 -12.65
N ILE A 175 8.99 2.39 -13.74
CA ILE A 175 8.97 2.92 -15.11
C ILE A 175 7.57 3.38 -15.55
N SER A 176 6.56 3.28 -14.69
CA SER A 176 5.21 3.83 -14.92
C SER A 176 5.22 5.33 -15.24
N ARG A 177 6.21 6.08 -14.73
CA ARG A 177 6.44 7.49 -15.08
C ARG A 177 6.59 7.72 -16.59
N TYR A 178 7.14 6.77 -17.34
CA TYR A 178 7.26 6.91 -18.79
C TYR A 178 5.90 6.82 -19.49
N ASP A 179 4.96 6.04 -18.96
CA ASP A 179 3.60 5.98 -19.47
C ASP A 179 2.86 7.32 -19.22
N GLU A 180 3.09 7.96 -18.06
CA GLU A 180 2.56 9.32 -17.77
C GLU A 180 3.09 10.37 -18.76
N LEU A 181 4.41 10.36 -19.01
CA LEU A 181 5.05 11.26 -19.98
C LEU A 181 4.55 11.01 -21.40
N ALA A 182 4.36 9.75 -21.78
CA ALA A 182 3.81 9.39 -23.09
C ALA A 182 2.35 9.88 -23.25
N ASN A 183 1.55 9.78 -22.18
CA ASN A 183 0.17 10.28 -22.18
C ASN A 183 0.12 11.82 -22.26
N LEU A 184 1.01 12.52 -21.55
CA LEU A 184 1.17 13.98 -21.67
C LEU A 184 1.56 14.38 -23.09
N ALA A 185 2.52 13.70 -23.71
CA ALA A 185 2.92 13.96 -25.09
C ALA A 185 1.75 13.76 -26.07
N LYS A 186 0.97 12.68 -25.91
CA LYS A 186 -0.25 12.44 -26.71
C LYS A 186 -1.31 13.51 -26.50
N PHE A 187 -1.48 14.00 -25.27
CA PHE A 187 -2.39 15.10 -24.98
C PHE A 187 -1.96 16.38 -25.71
N HIS A 188 -0.69 16.77 -25.61
CA HIS A 188 -0.16 17.92 -26.34
C HIS A 188 -0.29 17.78 -27.86
N LEU A 189 -0.03 16.59 -28.41
CA LEU A 189 -0.21 16.34 -29.84
C LEU A 189 -1.67 16.56 -30.29
N ARG A 190 -2.65 16.11 -29.48
CA ARG A 190 -4.08 16.34 -29.77
C ARG A 190 -4.43 17.83 -29.74
N GLU A 191 -3.94 18.58 -28.76
CA GLU A 191 -4.16 20.03 -28.67
C GLU A 191 -3.61 20.78 -29.90
N VAL A 192 -2.40 20.41 -30.33
CA VAL A 192 -1.78 20.98 -31.52
C VAL A 192 -2.58 20.64 -32.79
N ASN A 193 -2.99 19.39 -32.96
CA ASN A 193 -3.80 18.97 -34.11
C ASN A 193 -5.16 19.69 -34.16
N ASN A 194 -5.84 19.85 -33.01
CA ASN A 194 -7.08 20.62 -32.93
C ASN A 194 -6.86 22.07 -33.34
N THR A 195 -5.75 22.66 -32.92
CA THR A 195 -5.37 24.04 -33.30
C THR A 195 -5.12 24.15 -34.80
N ILE A 196 -4.37 23.21 -35.38
CA ILE A 196 -4.11 23.14 -36.84
C ILE A 196 -5.42 23.05 -37.60
N MET A 197 -6.29 22.10 -37.23
CA MET A 197 -7.58 21.89 -37.88
C MET A 197 -8.45 23.15 -37.84
N THR A 198 -8.49 23.85 -36.69
CA THR A 198 -9.24 25.10 -36.54
C THR A 198 -8.68 26.22 -37.44
N LYS A 199 -7.36 26.27 -37.63
CA LYS A 199 -6.69 27.26 -38.49
C LYS A 199 -6.90 26.94 -39.98
N GLU A 200 -6.83 25.67 -40.35
CA GLU A 200 -7.09 25.20 -41.72
C GLU A 200 -8.54 25.50 -42.14
N SER A 201 -9.53 25.17 -41.31
CA SER A 201 -10.94 25.51 -41.60
C SER A 201 -11.17 27.01 -41.76
N ARG A 202 -10.42 27.84 -41.02
CA ARG A 202 -10.50 29.30 -41.14
C ARG A 202 -9.84 29.83 -42.42
N LEU A 203 -8.75 29.21 -42.86
CA LEU A 203 -8.10 29.51 -44.15
C LEU A 203 -9.01 29.13 -45.32
N GLU A 204 -9.65 27.97 -45.27
CA GLU A 204 -10.63 27.54 -46.28
C GLU A 204 -11.81 28.52 -46.38
N TYR A 205 -12.35 28.96 -45.24
CA TYR A 205 -13.41 29.96 -45.22
C TYR A 205 -12.99 31.27 -45.91
N ILE A 206 -11.81 31.80 -45.57
CA ILE A 206 -11.30 33.05 -46.16
C ILE A 206 -11.08 32.89 -47.67
N ASN A 207 -10.56 31.75 -48.11
CA ASN A 207 -10.32 31.48 -49.53
C ASN A 207 -11.61 31.31 -50.35
N GLN A 208 -12.75 31.02 -49.72
CA GLN A 208 -14.05 30.99 -50.39
C GLN A 208 -14.70 32.37 -50.52
N GLU A 209 -14.27 33.37 -49.74
CA GLU A 209 -14.76 34.76 -49.80
C GLU A 209 -14.00 35.64 -50.81
N ILE A 210 -12.88 35.15 -51.37
CA ILE A 210 -12.06 35.80 -52.40
C ILE A 210 -12.47 35.30 -53.79
#